data_AF-A0A0R3EPW1-F1
#
_entry.id   AF-A0A0R3EPW1-F1
#
_cell.length_a   1.000
_cell.length_b   1.000
_cell.length_c   1.000
_cell.angle_alpha   90.00
_cell.angle_beta   90.00
_cell.angle_gamma   90.00
#
_symmetry.space_group_name_H-M   'P 1'
#
loop_
_entity.id
_entity.type
_entity.pdbx_description
1 polymer ?
#
loop_
_entity_poly.entity_id
_entity_poly.type
_entity_poly.pdbx_seq_one_letter_code
_entity_poly.pdbx_strand_id
1 'polypeptide(L)'
;MEARRRAEMLYVRYGELTHGNPGFDYHLHMDSADPVTAALTGGSDRLADLARLVSDDEVFHVWRLRLGHPNWWIGGRVRGTTPLLARLISELTGRHDDGLHLGSSGYVGAHWFNQSLRAIAPLSSPARDQHAVALRRELIGRNMCLHGIVFMSFVSDRTFNPAEMFPEAEHVEPVDSCVLGNATYSVRTIHGAQWFEAFNVMVSELDPITWAAITEALNVELRERGAERER
;
A
#
# COMPACT_ATOMS: atom_id res chain seq x y z
N MET A 1 -19.94 -11.50 21.79
CA MET A 1 -18.56 -11.32 22.31
C MET A 1 -17.62 -10.88 21.19
N GLU A 2 -17.63 -11.56 20.05
CA GLU A 2 -16.75 -11.24 18.90
C GLU A 2 -16.93 -9.82 18.33
N ALA A 3 -18.16 -9.40 18.03
CA ALA A 3 -18.42 -8.06 17.49
C ALA A 3 -17.93 -6.92 18.41
N ARG A 4 -17.97 -7.14 19.73
CA ARG A 4 -17.42 -6.21 20.72
C ARG A 4 -15.89 -6.19 20.71
N ARG A 5 -15.24 -7.36 20.66
CA ARG A 5 -13.78 -7.48 20.51
C ARG A 5 -13.28 -6.73 19.27
N ARG A 6 -13.98 -6.91 18.14
CA ARG A 6 -13.69 -6.21 16.87
C ARG A 6 -13.82 -4.70 17.00
N ALA A 7 -14.91 -4.21 17.61
CA ALA A 7 -15.11 -2.78 17.85
C ALA A 7 -14.02 -2.18 18.74
N GLU A 8 -13.68 -2.86 19.84
CA GLU A 8 -12.60 -2.45 20.75
C GLU A 8 -11.25 -2.38 20.01
N MET A 9 -10.94 -3.39 19.17
CA MET A 9 -9.72 -3.40 18.36
C MET A 9 -9.65 -2.22 17.39
N LEU A 10 -10.72 -1.94 16.63
CA LEU A 10 -10.73 -0.79 15.71
C LEU A 10 -10.63 0.53 16.48
N TYR A 11 -11.31 0.64 17.63
CA TYR A 11 -11.29 1.84 18.46
C TYR A 11 -9.89 2.14 19.01
N VAL A 12 -9.19 1.12 19.53
CA VAL A 12 -7.80 1.26 20.00
C VAL A 12 -6.89 1.70 18.86
N ARG A 13 -6.99 1.04 17.69
CA ARG A 13 -6.17 1.36 16.53
C ARG A 13 -6.41 2.79 16.02
N TYR A 14 -7.66 3.21 16.02
CA TYR A 14 -8.04 4.59 15.72
C TYR A 14 -7.44 5.59 16.70
N GLY A 15 -7.45 5.26 18.00
CA GLY A 15 -6.77 6.05 19.04
C GLY A 15 -5.27 6.17 18.80
N GLU A 16 -4.58 5.08 18.48
CA GLU A 16 -3.13 5.07 18.15
C GLU A 16 -2.81 6.01 16.97
N LEU A 17 -3.61 5.95 15.91
CA LEU A 17 -3.40 6.78 14.71
C LEU A 17 -3.63 8.28 14.97
N THR A 18 -4.67 8.61 15.75
CA THR A 18 -5.08 10.00 16.02
C THR A 18 -4.18 10.69 17.05
N HIS A 19 -3.61 9.94 18.00
CA HIS A 19 -2.78 10.49 19.07
C HIS A 19 -1.26 10.31 18.82
N GLY A 20 -0.88 9.38 17.94
CA GLY A 20 0.52 8.98 17.75
C GLY A 20 1.32 9.78 16.71
N ASN A 21 0.66 10.49 15.77
CA ASN A 21 1.36 11.21 14.70
C ASN A 21 0.91 12.68 14.60
N PRO A 22 1.62 13.63 15.25
CA PRO A 22 1.24 15.05 15.28
C PRO A 22 1.27 15.75 13.91
N GLY A 23 1.84 15.12 12.87
CA GLY A 23 1.88 15.64 11.51
C GLY A 23 0.78 15.12 10.58
N PHE A 24 -0.08 14.22 11.05
CA PHE A 24 -1.12 13.58 10.24
C PHE A 24 -2.46 13.61 10.97
N ASP A 25 -3.33 14.53 10.58
CA ASP A 25 -4.68 14.59 11.12
C ASP A 25 -5.58 13.58 10.40
N TYR A 26 -5.68 12.38 10.98
CA TYR A 26 -6.53 11.31 10.48
C TYR A 26 -8.00 11.74 10.34
N HIS A 27 -8.48 12.66 11.18
CA HIS A 27 -9.88 13.10 11.16
C HIS A 27 -10.24 13.86 9.88
N LEU A 28 -9.30 14.61 9.30
CA LEU A 28 -9.53 15.37 8.06
C LEU A 28 -9.80 14.48 6.84
N HIS A 29 -9.50 13.19 6.94
CA HIS A 29 -9.63 12.24 5.83
C HIS A 29 -10.79 11.27 5.99
N MET A 30 -11.50 11.34 7.13
CA MET A 30 -12.67 10.52 7.39
C MET A 30 -13.93 11.20 6.87
N ASP A 31 -14.76 10.44 6.15
CA ASP A 31 -16.08 10.91 5.76
C ASP A 31 -17.04 10.79 6.96
N SER A 32 -17.48 11.92 7.52
CA SER A 32 -18.42 11.95 8.64
C SER A 32 -19.78 11.33 8.32
N ALA A 33 -20.13 11.16 7.04
CA ALA A 33 -21.34 10.46 6.62
C ALA A 33 -21.19 8.92 6.69
N ASP A 34 -19.96 8.40 6.75
CA ASP A 34 -19.73 6.96 6.95
C ASP A 34 -20.11 6.57 8.40
N PRO A 35 -21.02 5.59 8.60
CA PRO A 35 -21.48 5.21 9.93
C PRO A 35 -20.39 4.70 10.86
N VAL A 36 -19.35 4.05 10.33
CA VAL A 36 -18.22 3.56 11.13
C VAL A 36 -17.32 4.71 11.50
N THR A 37 -17.08 5.67 10.60
CA THR A 37 -16.40 6.94 10.94
C THR A 37 -17.10 7.63 12.11
N ALA A 38 -18.42 7.81 12.01
CA ALA A 38 -19.21 8.48 13.02
C ALA A 38 -19.16 7.75 14.37
N ALA A 39 -19.15 6.41 14.35
CA ALA A 39 -19.02 5.62 15.56
C ALA A 39 -17.62 5.68 16.18
N LEU A 40 -16.55 5.69 15.38
CA LEU A 40 -15.16 5.82 15.86
C LEU A 40 -14.91 7.22 16.47
N THR A 41 -15.34 8.27 15.78
CA THR A 41 -15.19 9.67 16.22
C THR A 41 -16.05 9.99 17.44
N GLY A 42 -17.20 9.34 17.58
CA GLY A 42 -18.09 9.49 18.74
C GLY A 42 -17.58 8.88 20.04
N GLY A 43 -16.39 8.27 20.05
CA GLY A 43 -15.73 7.82 21.27
C GLY A 43 -16.34 6.56 21.90
N SER A 44 -16.03 6.33 23.17
CA SER A 44 -16.52 5.18 23.95
C SER A 44 -18.05 5.08 23.99
N ASP A 45 -18.75 6.21 23.90
CA ASP A 45 -20.21 6.29 23.97
C ASP A 45 -20.89 5.63 22.76
N ARG A 46 -20.15 5.46 21.65
CA ARG A 46 -20.62 4.83 20.42
C ARG A 46 -20.06 3.42 20.19
N LEU A 47 -19.37 2.84 21.17
CA LEU A 47 -18.76 1.51 21.02
C LEU A 47 -19.79 0.41 20.72
N ALA A 48 -21.00 0.51 21.28
CA ALA A 48 -22.09 -0.42 20.97
C ALA A 48 -22.61 -0.29 19.53
N ASP A 49 -22.67 0.95 19.01
CA ASP A 49 -23.01 1.21 17.61
C ASP A 49 -21.93 0.66 16.69
N LEU A 50 -20.65 0.87 17.04
CA LEU A 50 -19.51 0.30 16.31
C LEU A 50 -19.57 -1.22 16.28
N ALA A 51 -19.85 -1.88 17.43
CA ALA A 51 -19.98 -3.33 17.52
C ALA A 51 -21.09 -3.87 16.61
N ARG A 52 -22.21 -3.16 16.48
CA ARG A 52 -23.29 -3.54 15.55
C ARG A 52 -22.89 -3.37 14.08
N LEU A 53 -22.07 -2.37 13.75
CA LEU A 53 -21.60 -2.18 12.36
C LEU A 53 -20.57 -3.23 11.96
N VAL A 54 -19.61 -3.54 12.85
CA VAL A 54 -18.50 -4.48 12.58
C VAL A 54 -18.86 -5.95 12.84
N SER A 55 -20.13 -6.24 13.15
CA SER A 55 -20.63 -7.62 13.08
C SER A 55 -20.70 -8.13 11.65
N ASP A 56 -20.75 -7.21 10.68
CA ASP A 56 -20.54 -7.52 9.27
C ASP A 56 -19.03 -7.71 9.02
N ASP A 57 -18.66 -8.88 8.49
CA ASP A 57 -17.26 -9.25 8.24
C ASP A 57 -16.60 -8.35 7.18
N GLU A 58 -17.35 -7.92 6.17
CA GLU A 58 -16.81 -7.03 5.13
C GLU A 58 -16.51 -5.65 5.72
N VAL A 59 -17.47 -5.08 6.44
CA VAL A 59 -17.29 -3.79 7.12
C VAL A 59 -16.08 -3.84 8.05
N PHE A 60 -15.98 -4.91 8.85
CA PHE A 60 -14.86 -5.10 9.76
C PHE A 60 -13.52 -5.20 9.02
N HIS A 61 -13.40 -6.04 7.99
CA HIS A 61 -12.14 -6.23 7.28
C HIS A 61 -11.69 -4.98 6.54
N VAL A 62 -12.61 -4.26 5.89
CA VAL A 62 -12.28 -2.99 5.22
C VAL A 62 -11.76 -1.98 6.25
N TRP A 63 -12.46 -1.80 7.36
CA TRP A 63 -12.07 -0.82 8.37
C TRP A 63 -10.80 -1.20 9.13
N ARG A 64 -10.58 -2.49 9.38
CA ARG A 64 -9.30 -2.99 9.92
C ARG A 64 -8.14 -2.62 9.00
N LEU A 65 -8.27 -2.80 7.69
CA LEU A 65 -7.22 -2.44 6.73
C LEU A 65 -7.02 -0.93 6.63
N ARG A 66 -8.10 -0.14 6.60
CA ARG A 66 -8.07 1.34 6.59
C ARG A 66 -7.34 1.93 7.80
N LEU A 67 -7.50 1.31 8.97
CA LEU A 67 -6.83 1.71 10.22
C LEU A 67 -5.43 1.08 10.35
N GLY A 68 -5.21 -0.10 9.77
CA GLY A 68 -3.90 -0.77 9.77
C GLY A 68 -2.89 -0.14 8.81
N HIS A 69 -3.39 0.30 7.64
CA HIS A 69 -2.62 0.78 6.49
C HIS A 69 -3.24 2.09 5.98
N PRO A 70 -3.08 3.19 6.74
CA PRO A 70 -3.70 4.46 6.39
C PRO A 70 -3.26 4.95 5.01
N ASN A 71 -2.07 4.62 4.51
CA ASN A 71 -1.64 5.05 3.18
C ASN A 71 -2.39 4.34 2.04
N TRP A 72 -2.99 3.16 2.28
CA TRP A 72 -3.85 2.51 1.29
C TRP A 72 -5.20 3.21 1.12
N TRP A 73 -5.68 3.90 2.15
CA TRP A 73 -6.99 4.55 2.16
C TRP A 73 -6.91 6.07 2.00
N ILE A 74 -6.04 6.69 2.80
CA ILE A 74 -5.91 8.13 2.99
C ILE A 74 -4.75 8.69 2.17
N GLY A 75 -3.79 7.85 1.77
CA GLY A 75 -2.51 8.19 1.15
C GLY A 75 -2.52 9.53 0.40
N GLY A 76 -1.81 10.51 0.96
CA GLY A 76 -1.94 11.94 0.66
C GLY A 76 -2.26 12.32 -0.80
N ARG A 77 -1.24 12.57 -1.63
CA ARG A 77 -1.43 12.87 -3.07
C ARG A 77 -1.80 11.61 -3.89
N VAL A 78 -1.98 10.48 -3.22
CA VAL A 78 -1.89 9.10 -3.73
C VAL A 78 -3.25 8.50 -4.06
N ARG A 79 -4.36 9.03 -3.53
CA ARG A 79 -5.71 8.54 -3.85
C ARG A 79 -5.99 8.49 -5.36
N GLY A 80 -5.34 9.35 -6.15
CA GLY A 80 -5.42 9.35 -7.62
C GLY A 80 -4.45 8.43 -8.36
N THR A 81 -3.51 7.76 -7.67
CA THR A 81 -2.44 6.98 -8.32
C THR A 81 -2.70 5.47 -8.37
N THR A 82 -3.79 4.97 -7.77
CA THR A 82 -4.18 3.55 -7.86
C THR A 82 -4.27 3.04 -9.32
N PRO A 83 -4.88 3.77 -10.28
CA PRO A 83 -4.84 3.36 -11.69
C PRO A 83 -3.43 3.34 -12.28
N LEU A 84 -2.56 4.25 -11.84
CA LEU A 84 -1.16 4.32 -12.28
C LEU A 84 -0.33 3.16 -11.72
N LEU A 85 -0.61 2.74 -10.49
CA LEU A 85 -0.01 1.56 -9.87
C LEU A 85 -0.41 0.29 -10.61
N ALA A 86 -1.69 0.15 -10.95
CA ALA A 86 -2.17 -0.97 -11.77
C ALA A 86 -1.43 -1.04 -13.12
N ARG A 87 -1.23 0.12 -13.75
CA ARG A 87 -0.45 0.20 -14.99
C ARG A 87 1.02 -0.17 -14.81
N LEU A 88 1.70 0.31 -13.77
CA LEU A 88 3.09 -0.08 -13.47
C LEU A 88 3.23 -1.61 -13.36
N ILE A 89 2.28 -2.27 -12.71
CA ILE A 89 2.27 -3.74 -12.58
C ILE A 89 2.05 -4.41 -13.94
N SER A 90 1.15 -3.88 -14.79
CA SER A 90 0.98 -4.39 -16.16
C SER A 90 2.29 -4.34 -16.93
N GLU A 91 2.98 -3.20 -16.95
CA GLU A 91 4.27 -3.03 -17.62
C GLU A 91 5.32 -4.01 -17.09
N LEU A 92 5.43 -4.12 -15.76
CA LEU A 92 6.34 -5.03 -15.08
C LEU A 92 6.13 -6.49 -15.44
N THR A 93 4.88 -6.87 -15.70
CA THR A 93 4.49 -8.26 -16.00
C THR A 93 4.43 -8.55 -17.48
N GLY A 94 4.98 -7.66 -18.32
CA GLY A 94 5.04 -7.81 -19.78
C GLY A 94 3.69 -7.62 -20.47
N ARG A 95 2.68 -7.09 -19.78
CA ARG A 95 1.43 -6.67 -20.39
C ARG A 95 1.58 -5.22 -20.84
N HIS A 96 1.75 -5.02 -22.15
CA HIS A 96 1.64 -3.68 -22.72
C HIS A 96 0.20 -3.21 -22.62
N ASP A 97 0.00 -2.21 -21.77
CA ASP A 97 -1.22 -1.43 -21.73
C ASP A 97 -0.87 -0.07 -22.34
N ASP A 98 -1.28 0.16 -23.59
CA ASP A 98 -1.05 1.40 -24.36
C ASP A 98 -1.86 2.60 -23.80
N GLY A 99 -2.16 2.61 -22.50
CA GLY A 99 -2.90 3.68 -21.85
C GLY A 99 -2.35 5.08 -22.12
N LEU A 100 -3.20 6.09 -21.99
CA LEU A 100 -2.94 7.49 -22.37
C LEU A 100 -1.82 8.23 -21.58
N HIS A 101 -1.24 7.58 -20.57
CA HIS A 101 -0.34 8.21 -19.60
C HIS A 101 1.18 7.99 -19.79
N LEU A 102 1.64 7.21 -20.78
CA LEU A 102 3.08 6.99 -21.00
C LEU A 102 3.76 8.29 -21.47
N GLY A 103 4.67 8.82 -20.63
CA GLY A 103 5.42 10.04 -20.95
C GLY A 103 4.60 11.33 -20.96
N SER A 104 3.30 11.29 -20.61
CA SER A 104 2.50 12.51 -20.51
C SER A 104 2.72 13.19 -19.16
N SER A 105 2.69 14.53 -19.18
CA SER A 105 2.82 15.39 -18.01
C SER A 105 1.51 16.13 -17.77
N GLY A 106 1.26 16.55 -16.53
CA GLY A 106 0.11 17.40 -16.19
C GLY A 106 -1.12 16.70 -15.60
N TYR A 107 -1.16 15.37 -15.51
CA TYR A 107 -2.19 14.65 -14.75
C TYR A 107 -1.72 14.36 -13.30
N VAL A 108 -2.67 14.22 -12.38
CA VAL A 108 -2.39 13.95 -10.96
C VAL A 108 -1.64 12.62 -10.83
N GLY A 109 -0.46 12.64 -10.21
CA GLY A 109 0.37 11.44 -10.05
C GLY A 109 1.36 11.16 -11.19
N ALA A 110 1.40 11.98 -12.25
CA ALA A 110 2.31 11.79 -13.38
C ALA A 110 3.79 11.75 -12.97
N HIS A 111 4.20 12.59 -12.02
CA HIS A 111 5.56 12.58 -11.51
C HIS A 111 5.90 11.23 -10.86
N TRP A 112 5.05 10.76 -9.94
CA TRP A 112 5.25 9.47 -9.28
C TRP A 112 5.32 8.32 -10.29
N PHE A 113 4.38 8.24 -11.24
CA PHE A 113 4.37 7.19 -12.27
C PHE A 113 5.67 7.17 -13.10
N ASN A 114 6.09 8.34 -13.58
CA ASN A 114 7.31 8.45 -14.38
C ASN A 114 8.57 8.11 -13.57
N GLN A 115 8.63 8.49 -12.29
CA GLN A 115 9.74 8.11 -11.42
C GLN A 115 9.76 6.61 -11.13
N SER A 116 8.60 5.99 -10.87
CA SER A 116 8.49 4.54 -10.68
C SER A 116 8.99 3.77 -11.90
N LEU A 117 8.60 4.18 -13.12
CA LEU A 117 9.12 3.57 -14.35
C LEU A 117 10.64 3.69 -14.45
N ARG A 118 11.20 4.87 -14.18
CA ARG A 118 12.66 5.10 -14.20
C ARG A 118 13.40 4.29 -13.15
N ALA A 119 12.80 4.12 -11.97
CA ALA A 119 13.38 3.35 -10.88
C ALA A 119 13.41 1.84 -11.18
N ILE A 120 12.39 1.34 -11.89
CA ILE A 120 12.20 -0.09 -12.14
C ILE A 120 12.88 -0.55 -13.43
N ALA A 121 12.88 0.27 -14.48
CA ALA A 121 13.41 -0.09 -15.80
C ALA A 121 14.84 -0.69 -15.81
N PRO A 122 15.83 -0.15 -15.06
CA PRO A 122 17.21 -0.65 -15.11
C PRO A 122 17.45 -1.92 -14.26
N LEU A 123 16.48 -2.33 -13.44
CA LEU A 123 16.59 -3.52 -12.60
C LEU A 123 16.60 -4.80 -13.46
N SER A 124 17.32 -5.80 -12.97
CA SER A 124 17.31 -7.16 -13.51
C SER A 124 15.91 -7.76 -13.53
N SER A 125 15.66 -8.71 -14.44
CA SER A 125 14.34 -9.35 -14.53
C SER A 125 13.86 -9.95 -13.20
N PRO A 126 14.69 -10.70 -12.45
CA PRO A 126 14.27 -11.26 -11.17
C PRO A 126 13.87 -10.19 -10.13
N ALA A 127 14.60 -9.07 -10.08
CA ALA A 127 14.25 -7.97 -9.18
C ALA A 127 12.94 -7.30 -9.60
N ARG A 128 12.72 -7.09 -10.91
CA ARG A 128 11.46 -6.53 -11.44
C ARG A 128 10.25 -7.42 -11.14
N ASP A 129 10.40 -8.74 -11.24
CA ASP A 129 9.33 -9.69 -10.91
C ASP A 129 8.94 -9.59 -9.43
N GLN A 130 9.92 -9.47 -8.52
CA GLN A 130 9.63 -9.28 -7.09
C GLN A 130 9.00 -7.92 -6.79
N HIS A 131 9.45 -6.85 -7.46
CA HIS A 131 8.78 -5.55 -7.41
C HIS A 131 7.32 -5.66 -7.84
N ALA A 132 7.02 -6.39 -8.91
CA ALA A 132 5.66 -6.58 -9.39
C ALA A 132 4.76 -7.26 -8.33
N VAL A 133 5.28 -8.28 -7.64
CA VAL A 133 4.57 -8.98 -6.57
C VAL A 133 4.27 -8.03 -5.40
N ALA A 134 5.27 -7.26 -4.95
CA ALA A 134 5.13 -6.30 -3.86
C ALA A 134 4.06 -5.24 -4.19
N LEU A 135 4.15 -4.64 -5.37
CA LEU A 135 3.23 -3.61 -5.84
C LEU A 135 1.80 -4.16 -6.06
N ARG A 136 1.66 -5.43 -6.46
CA ARG A 136 0.35 -6.07 -6.66
C ARG A 136 -0.40 -6.23 -5.33
N ARG A 137 0.31 -6.53 -4.23
CA ARG A 137 -0.27 -6.57 -2.87
C ARG A 137 -0.78 -5.20 -2.45
N GLU A 138 0.03 -4.16 -2.63
CA GLU A 138 -0.34 -2.75 -2.40
C GLU A 138 -1.60 -2.36 -3.21
N LEU A 139 -1.66 -2.71 -4.50
CA LEU A 139 -2.80 -2.41 -5.36
C LEU A 139 -4.10 -3.05 -4.84
N ILE A 140 -4.03 -4.31 -4.43
CA ILE A 140 -5.19 -5.03 -3.88
C ILE A 140 -5.65 -4.37 -2.58
N GLY A 141 -4.73 -4.04 -1.67
CA GLY A 141 -5.04 -3.34 -0.41
C GLY A 141 -5.73 -2.00 -0.63
N ARG A 142 -5.22 -1.18 -1.56
CA ARG A 142 -5.83 0.10 -1.96
C ARG A 142 -7.24 -0.08 -2.53
N ASN A 143 -7.44 -1.03 -3.45
CA ASN A 143 -8.75 -1.26 -4.04
C ASN A 143 -9.77 -1.74 -3.00
N MET A 144 -9.37 -2.60 -2.05
CA MET A 144 -10.24 -2.99 -0.94
C MET A 144 -10.62 -1.81 -0.06
N CYS A 145 -9.66 -0.95 0.28
CA CYS A 145 -9.93 0.24 1.10
C CYS A 145 -10.87 1.23 0.40
N LEU A 146 -10.77 1.36 -0.94
CA LEU A 146 -11.55 2.32 -1.73
C LEU A 146 -12.93 1.80 -2.14
N HIS A 147 -13.04 0.52 -2.51
CA HIS A 147 -14.20 -0.04 -3.18
C HIS A 147 -14.89 -1.19 -2.44
N GLY A 148 -14.31 -1.67 -1.34
CA GLY A 148 -14.87 -2.79 -0.57
C GLY A 148 -14.58 -4.17 -1.17
N ILE A 149 -15.07 -5.21 -0.51
CA ILE A 149 -14.78 -6.62 -0.81
C ILE A 149 -15.71 -7.14 -1.90
N VAL A 150 -16.97 -6.69 -1.94
CA VAL A 150 -17.90 -7.00 -3.03
C VAL A 150 -17.30 -6.61 -4.38
N PHE A 151 -16.69 -5.43 -4.46
CA PHE A 151 -16.05 -4.96 -5.69
C PHE A 151 -14.89 -5.86 -6.11
N MET A 152 -14.04 -6.30 -5.17
CA MET A 152 -12.93 -7.20 -5.47
C MET A 152 -13.42 -8.57 -5.96
N SER A 153 -14.52 -9.08 -5.39
CA SER A 153 -15.12 -10.34 -5.84
C SER A 153 -15.72 -10.22 -7.24
N PHE A 154 -16.34 -9.07 -7.56
CA PHE A 154 -16.82 -8.77 -8.92
C PHE A 154 -15.69 -8.75 -9.95
N VAL A 155 -14.53 -8.18 -9.62
CA VAL A 155 -13.40 -8.04 -10.57
C VAL A 155 -12.61 -9.35 -10.77
N SER A 156 -12.64 -10.27 -9.80
CA SER A 156 -11.73 -11.44 -9.80
C SER A 156 -12.36 -12.75 -10.29
N ASP A 157 -13.62 -12.74 -10.76
CA ASP A 157 -14.41 -13.93 -11.15
C ASP A 157 -14.46 -15.05 -10.08
N ARG A 158 -14.02 -14.74 -8.85
CA ARG A 158 -13.87 -15.66 -7.72
C ARG A 158 -14.24 -14.93 -6.44
N THR A 159 -14.72 -15.67 -5.46
CA THR A 159 -14.92 -15.12 -4.12
C THR A 159 -13.56 -14.72 -3.55
N PHE A 160 -13.36 -13.42 -3.34
CA PHE A 160 -12.15 -12.92 -2.71
C PHE A 160 -12.27 -13.10 -1.20
N ASN A 161 -11.29 -13.74 -0.56
CA ASN A 161 -11.23 -13.90 0.90
C ASN A 161 -10.23 -12.90 1.53
N PRO A 162 -10.71 -11.81 2.16
CA PRO A 162 -9.87 -10.82 2.83
C PRO A 162 -8.99 -11.42 3.92
N ALA A 163 -9.51 -12.40 4.67
CA ALA A 163 -8.80 -13.00 5.80
C ALA A 163 -7.67 -13.93 5.34
N GLU A 164 -7.75 -14.49 4.13
CA GLU A 164 -6.63 -15.22 3.51
C GLU A 164 -5.58 -14.27 2.95
N MET A 165 -6.00 -13.20 2.26
CA MET A 165 -5.07 -12.27 1.63
C MET A 165 -4.36 -11.36 2.65
N PHE A 166 -5.08 -10.94 3.69
CA PHE A 166 -4.60 -10.11 4.78
C PHE A 166 -5.07 -10.70 6.12
N PRO A 167 -4.43 -11.75 6.66
CA PRO A 167 -4.83 -12.33 7.92
C PRO A 167 -4.86 -11.33 9.08
N GLU A 168 -5.76 -11.52 10.05
CA GLU A 168 -5.77 -10.73 11.30
C GLU A 168 -4.48 -10.90 12.10
N ALA A 169 -3.90 -12.10 12.06
CA ALA A 169 -2.66 -12.44 12.73
C ALA A 169 -1.40 -12.01 11.96
N GLU A 170 -1.54 -11.51 10.73
CA GLU A 170 -0.42 -10.99 9.97
C GLU A 170 0.04 -9.68 10.61
N HIS A 171 1.04 -9.79 11.49
CA HIS A 171 1.75 -8.64 11.99
C HIS A 171 2.87 -8.30 11.02
N VAL A 172 2.61 -7.36 10.12
CA VAL A 172 3.69 -6.77 9.35
C VAL A 172 4.17 -5.53 10.10
N GLU A 173 5.24 -5.71 10.88
CA GLU A 173 5.98 -4.56 11.35
C GLU A 173 6.48 -3.80 10.13
N PRO A 174 6.26 -2.47 10.06
CA PRO A 174 6.92 -1.64 9.08
C PRO A 174 8.41 -1.93 9.15
N VAL A 175 9.01 -2.31 8.01
CA VAL A 175 10.46 -2.46 7.96
C VAL A 175 11.07 -1.13 8.35
N ASP A 176 12.06 -1.19 9.26
CA ASP A 176 12.80 -0.01 9.64
C ASP A 176 13.28 0.70 8.37
N SER A 177 12.91 1.98 8.25
CA SER A 177 13.33 2.85 7.16
C SER A 177 14.84 2.79 6.89
N CYS A 178 15.65 2.47 7.91
CA CYS A 178 17.09 2.24 7.78
C CYS A 178 17.42 1.02 6.91
N VAL A 179 16.68 -0.08 7.03
CA VAL A 179 16.93 -1.32 6.27
C VAL A 179 16.66 -1.08 4.79
N LEU A 180 15.50 -0.51 4.46
CA LEU A 180 15.18 -0.08 3.10
C LEU A 180 16.20 0.95 2.59
N GLY A 181 16.56 1.93 3.42
CA GLY A 181 17.54 2.97 3.10
C GLY A 181 18.92 2.39 2.75
N ASN A 182 19.39 1.39 3.51
CA ASN A 182 20.66 0.70 3.28
C ASN A 182 20.66 -0.09 1.96
N ALA A 183 19.58 -0.83 1.67
CA ALA A 183 19.44 -1.55 0.41
C ALA A 183 19.40 -0.56 -0.78
N THR A 184 18.63 0.53 -0.63
CA THR A 184 18.51 1.59 -1.65
C THR A 184 19.87 2.26 -1.89
N TYR A 185 20.62 2.58 -0.84
CA TYR A 185 21.96 3.17 -0.97
C TYR A 185 22.96 2.20 -1.61
N SER A 186 22.86 0.90 -1.31
CA SER A 186 23.70 -0.12 -1.93
C SER A 186 23.44 -0.21 -3.44
N VAL A 187 22.17 -0.26 -3.85
CA VAL A 187 21.79 -0.33 -5.27
C VAL A 187 22.10 0.97 -6.02
N ARG A 188 22.10 2.13 -5.33
CA ARG A 188 22.58 3.41 -5.90
C ARG A 188 24.00 3.31 -6.44
N THR A 189 24.87 2.48 -5.85
CA THR A 189 26.25 2.30 -6.34
C THR A 189 26.31 1.63 -7.71
N ILE A 190 25.23 0.97 -8.14
CA ILE A 190 25.08 0.29 -9.42
C ILE A 190 24.40 1.22 -10.43
N HIS A 191 23.25 1.82 -10.05
CA HIS A 191 22.37 2.54 -10.97
C HIS A 191 22.49 4.08 -10.90
N GLY A 192 23.28 4.60 -9.97
CA GLY A 192 23.59 6.02 -9.86
C GLY A 192 22.54 6.87 -9.11
N ALA A 193 22.83 8.18 -9.02
CA ALA A 193 22.03 9.11 -8.23
C ALA A 193 20.63 9.38 -8.79
N GLN A 194 20.48 9.42 -10.12
CA GLN A 194 19.19 9.65 -10.77
C GLN A 194 18.20 8.50 -10.49
N TRP A 195 18.70 7.25 -10.49
CA TRP A 195 17.90 6.10 -10.08
C TRP A 195 17.49 6.21 -8.61
N PHE A 196 18.41 6.59 -7.73
CA PHE A 196 18.14 6.75 -6.30
C PHE A 196 17.06 7.79 -6.01
N GLU A 197 17.10 8.93 -6.68
CA GLU A 197 16.06 9.96 -6.58
C GLU A 197 14.69 9.42 -7.06
N ALA A 198 14.67 8.76 -8.22
CA ALA A 198 13.46 8.16 -8.77
C ALA A 198 12.85 7.11 -7.83
N PHE A 199 13.70 6.25 -7.26
CA PHE A 199 13.28 5.19 -6.35
C PHE A 199 12.70 5.74 -5.05
N ASN A 200 13.32 6.77 -4.46
CA ASN A 200 12.80 7.39 -3.25
C ASN A 200 11.43 8.04 -3.48
N VAL A 201 11.20 8.66 -4.64
CA VAL A 201 9.88 9.17 -5.00
C VAL A 201 8.86 8.04 -5.11
N MET A 202 9.23 6.90 -5.70
CA MET A 202 8.33 5.75 -5.78
C MET A 202 7.92 5.28 -4.38
N VAL A 203 8.88 5.05 -3.49
CA VAL A 203 8.65 4.40 -2.19
C VAL A 203 8.02 5.34 -1.16
N SER A 204 8.24 6.66 -1.25
CA SER A 204 7.63 7.63 -0.32
C SER A 204 6.10 7.65 -0.37
N GLU A 205 5.51 7.18 -1.48
CA GLU A 205 4.06 7.15 -1.69
C GLU A 205 3.47 5.73 -1.56
N LEU A 206 4.26 4.75 -1.07
CA LEU A 206 3.81 3.39 -0.74
C LEU A 206 3.53 3.26 0.75
N ASP A 207 2.63 2.36 1.14
CA ASP A 207 2.47 2.00 2.55
C ASP A 207 3.74 1.28 3.07
N PRO A 208 4.22 1.59 4.29
CA PRO A 208 5.43 0.96 4.85
C PRO A 208 5.39 -0.57 4.92
N ILE A 209 4.20 -1.17 4.95
CA ILE A 209 4.06 -2.65 4.85
C ILE A 209 4.70 -3.21 3.57
N THR A 210 4.72 -2.43 2.49
CA THR A 210 5.25 -2.85 1.19
C THR A 210 6.78 -2.78 1.16
N TRP A 211 7.42 -2.06 2.10
CA TRP A 211 8.88 -1.84 2.10
C TRP A 211 9.69 -3.12 2.30
N ALA A 212 9.17 -4.12 3.02
CA ALA A 212 9.86 -5.41 3.20
C ALA A 212 10.09 -6.12 1.87
N ALA A 213 9.02 -6.30 1.09
CA ALA A 213 9.09 -6.98 -0.19
C ALA A 213 9.89 -6.16 -1.21
N ILE A 214 9.80 -4.82 -1.16
CA ILE A 214 10.63 -3.93 -1.97
C ILE A 214 12.12 -4.05 -1.61
N THR A 215 12.45 -4.16 -0.32
CA THR A 215 13.83 -4.38 0.14
C THR A 215 14.37 -5.70 -0.38
N GLU A 216 13.58 -6.78 -0.34
CA GLU A 216 14.02 -8.07 -0.86
C GLU A 216 14.25 -8.03 -2.38
N ALA A 217 13.42 -7.31 -3.12
CA ALA A 217 13.62 -7.08 -4.55
C ALA A 217 14.94 -6.33 -4.84
N LEU A 218 15.31 -5.35 -4.00
CA LEU A 218 16.62 -4.69 -4.09
C LEU A 218 17.77 -5.64 -3.75
N ASN A 219 17.61 -6.53 -2.77
CA ASN A 219 18.62 -7.54 -2.44
C ASN A 219 18.83 -8.53 -3.59
N VAL A 220 17.78 -8.90 -4.33
CA VAL A 220 17.90 -9.66 -5.57
C VAL A 220 18.76 -8.91 -6.58
N GLU A 221 18.49 -7.62 -6.80
CA GLU A 221 19.29 -6.81 -7.73
C GLU A 221 20.78 -6.80 -7.37
N LEU A 222 21.09 -6.65 -6.08
CA LEU A 222 22.48 -6.70 -5.59
C LEU A 222 23.14 -8.05 -5.89
N ARG A 223 22.41 -9.16 -5.72
CA ARG A 223 22.92 -10.51 -6.00
C ARG A 223 23.16 -10.73 -7.50
N GLU A 224 22.20 -10.35 -8.35
CA GLU A 224 22.32 -10.52 -9.81
C GLU A 224 23.50 -9.71 -10.37
N ARG A 225 23.68 -8.46 -9.92
CA ARG A 225 24.78 -7.60 -10.38
C ARG A 225 26.13 -7.94 -9.75
N GLY A 226 26.14 -8.54 -8.56
CA GLY A 226 27.34 -9.14 -7.97
C GLY A 226 27.83 -10.33 -8.79
N ALA A 227 26.91 -11.22 -9.17
CA ALA A 227 27.23 -12.39 -10.00
C ALA A 227 27.69 -12.05 -11.42
N GLU A 228 27.24 -10.93 -11.99
CA GLU A 228 27.74 -10.41 -13.28
C GLU A 228 29.18 -9.87 -13.20
N ARG A 229 29.62 -9.35 -12.05
CA ARG A 229 31.00 -8.82 -11.87
C ARG A 229 32.05 -9.91 -11.67
N GLU A 230 31.63 -11.12 -11.32
CA GLU A 230 32.51 -12.28 -11.10
C GLU A 230 32.69 -13.17 -12.35
N ARG A 231 31.99 -12.85 -13.45
CA ARG A 231 32.08 -13.53 -14.75
C ARG A 231 32.88 -12.73 -15.76
#